data_AF-A0A182AT41-F1
#
_entry.id   AF-A0A182AT41-F1
#
_cell.length_a   1.000
_cell.length_b   1.000
_cell.length_c   1.000
_cell.angle_alpha   90.00
_cell.angle_beta   90.00
_cell.angle_gamma   90.00
#
_symmetry.space_group_name_H-M   'P 1'
#
loop_
_entity.id
_entity.type
_entity.pdbx_description
1 polymer ?
#
loop_
_entity_poly.entity_id
_entity_poly.type
_entity_poly.pdbx_seq_one_letter_code
_entity_poly.pdbx_strand_id
1 'polypeptide(L)'
;IEKVIHTLLEAMVLVFIVMYLFLHNVRYTLIPAIVAPIALLGTFTVMLLAGFSINVLTMFGMVLAIGIIVDDAIVVVENVERIMATEGLSPKDATSKAMKEITSPIIGITLVLAAVFLPMAFASGSVGVIYKQFTLTMSVSILFSALLALILTPALCATILKPIDGHHQKKGFFAWFDRSFDKVTKKYELMLLKIIKHTVPMMVIFLVITGITFAGMKYWPTAFMPEEDQGWFMTSFQLPSDATAERTRNVVNQFENNLKDNPDVKSNTAILGWGFSGAGQNVAVAFTTLKDFKERTSSASKMTSDVNSSMGEQYGRGDHGRFTTPLLMELSTFSGFSLRLQTVLT
;
A
#
# COMPACT_ATOMS: atom_id res chain seq x y z
N ILE A 1 -13.08 -0.76 -2.48
CA ILE A 1 -12.91 -1.48 -1.19
C ILE A 1 -12.79 -2.98 -1.42
N GLU A 2 -13.67 -3.61 -2.19
CA GLU A 2 -13.63 -5.06 -2.49
C GLU A 2 -12.26 -5.57 -2.97
N LYS A 3 -11.61 -4.87 -3.93
CA LYS A 3 -10.25 -5.22 -4.37
C LYS A 3 -9.23 -5.21 -3.22
N VAL A 4 -9.31 -4.25 -2.31
CA VAL A 4 -8.38 -4.15 -1.17
C VAL A 4 -8.64 -5.28 -0.17
N ILE A 5 -9.89 -5.70 0.02
CA ILE A 5 -10.23 -6.89 0.82
C ILE A 5 -9.66 -8.15 0.17
N HIS A 6 -9.76 -8.30 -1.15
CA HIS A 6 -9.10 -9.40 -1.87
C HIS A 6 -7.58 -9.41 -1.63
N THR A 7 -6.91 -8.26 -1.77
CA THR A 7 -5.48 -8.14 -1.49
C THR A 7 -5.15 -8.48 -0.03
N LEU A 8 -6.02 -8.09 0.92
CA LEU A 8 -5.87 -8.42 2.34
C LEU A 8 -5.91 -9.95 2.55
N LEU A 9 -6.88 -10.64 1.95
CA LEU A 9 -6.99 -12.09 2.02
C LEU A 9 -5.81 -12.79 1.34
N GLU A 10 -5.39 -12.32 0.17
CA GLU A 10 -4.19 -12.84 -0.52
C GLU A 10 -2.93 -12.68 0.33
N ALA A 11 -2.73 -11.52 0.96
CA ALA A 11 -1.60 -11.27 1.84
C ALA A 11 -1.60 -12.24 3.04
N MET A 12 -2.76 -12.48 3.67
CA MET A 12 -2.87 -13.46 4.75
C MET A 12 -2.52 -14.89 4.31
N VAL A 13 -2.98 -15.30 3.12
CA VAL A 13 -2.66 -16.63 2.57
C VAL A 13 -1.17 -16.75 2.24
N LEU A 14 -0.57 -15.71 1.66
CA LEU A 14 0.86 -15.70 1.35
C LEU A 14 1.72 -15.79 2.62
N VAL A 15 1.37 -15.02 3.65
CA VAL A 15 2.03 -15.11 4.96
C VAL A 15 1.90 -16.52 5.54
N PHE A 16 0.70 -17.11 5.49
CA PHE A 16 0.48 -18.48 5.95
C PHE A 16 1.35 -19.49 5.20
N ILE A 17 1.47 -19.38 3.86
CA ILE A 17 2.30 -20.27 3.03
C ILE A 17 3.77 -20.15 3.42
N VAL A 18 4.29 -18.93 3.56
CA VAL A 18 5.70 -18.71 3.96
C VAL A 18 5.94 -19.28 5.36
N MET A 19 5.03 -19.04 6.30
CA MET A 19 5.14 -19.62 7.65
C MET A 19 5.11 -21.14 7.64
N TYR A 20 4.28 -21.73 6.78
CA TYR A 20 4.20 -23.19 6.62
C TYR A 20 5.46 -23.78 6.03
N LEU A 21 6.11 -23.06 5.12
CA LEU A 21 7.40 -23.44 4.57
C LEU A 21 8.49 -23.50 5.66
N PHE A 22 8.51 -22.55 6.61
CA PHE A 22 9.52 -22.53 7.67
C PHE A 22 9.21 -23.46 8.84
N LEU A 23 7.95 -23.50 9.31
CA LEU A 23 7.57 -24.23 10.51
C LEU A 23 7.18 -25.68 10.25
N HIS A 24 6.97 -26.07 8.98
CA HIS A 24 6.74 -27.45 8.55
C HIS A 24 5.50 -28.16 9.11
N ASN A 25 4.73 -27.48 9.96
CA ASN A 25 3.62 -28.05 10.69
C ASN A 25 2.50 -27.03 10.81
N VAL A 26 1.32 -27.43 10.32
CA VAL A 26 0.12 -26.59 10.25
C VAL A 26 -0.27 -26.05 11.63
N ARG A 27 0.01 -26.78 12.72
CA ARG A 27 -0.33 -26.32 14.07
C ARG A 27 0.46 -25.09 14.49
N TYR A 28 1.74 -25.03 14.13
CA TYR A 28 2.60 -23.90 14.47
C TYR A 28 2.20 -22.67 13.65
N THR A 29 1.84 -22.87 12.37
CA THR A 29 1.40 -21.78 11.49
C THR A 29 0.02 -21.25 11.80
N LEU A 30 -0.85 -22.07 12.39
CA LEU A 30 -2.19 -21.63 12.81
C LEU A 30 -2.12 -20.60 13.92
N ILE A 31 -1.09 -20.62 14.77
CA ILE A 31 -0.97 -19.69 15.91
C ILE A 31 -0.86 -18.24 15.41
N PRO A 32 0.13 -17.84 14.58
CA PRO A 32 0.17 -16.49 14.02
C PRO A 32 -1.04 -16.17 13.13
N ALA A 33 -1.57 -17.17 12.41
CA ALA A 33 -2.71 -16.97 11.52
C ALA A 33 -4.02 -16.62 12.27
N ILE A 34 -4.18 -17.06 13.51
CA ILE A 34 -5.32 -16.71 14.37
C ILE A 34 -5.12 -15.32 15.00
N VAL A 35 -3.89 -14.97 15.36
CA VAL A 35 -3.56 -13.68 16.00
C VAL A 35 -3.81 -12.51 15.05
N ALA A 36 -3.47 -12.63 13.77
CA ALA A 36 -3.62 -11.55 12.80
C ALA A 36 -5.07 -11.03 12.66
N PRO A 37 -6.11 -11.87 12.43
CA PRO A 37 -7.50 -11.42 12.40
C PRO A 37 -7.95 -10.71 13.69
N ILE A 38 -7.53 -11.22 14.85
CA ILE A 38 -7.91 -10.66 16.15
C ILE A 38 -7.28 -9.27 16.34
N ALA A 39 -6.02 -9.11 15.95
CA ALA A 39 -5.35 -7.80 15.97
C ALA A 39 -6.06 -6.79 15.06
N LEU A 40 -6.43 -7.20 13.83
CA LEU A 40 -7.14 -6.34 12.89
C LEU A 40 -8.53 -5.93 13.42
N LEU A 41 -9.28 -6.86 14.03
CA LEU A 41 -10.55 -6.55 14.68
C LEU A 41 -10.39 -5.58 15.87
N GLY A 42 -9.30 -5.71 16.64
CA GLY A 42 -8.92 -4.75 17.68
C GLY A 42 -8.68 -3.36 17.09
N THR A 43 -7.95 -3.27 15.98
CA THR A 43 -7.72 -2.01 15.26
C THR A 43 -9.03 -1.37 14.79
N PHE A 44 -9.96 -2.14 14.21
CA PHE A 44 -11.27 -1.61 13.82
C PHE A 44 -12.04 -1.00 14.99
N THR A 45 -11.94 -1.62 16.17
CA THR A 45 -12.61 -1.11 17.38
C THR A 45 -12.04 0.26 17.78
N VAL A 46 -10.71 0.41 17.79
CA VAL A 46 -10.08 1.69 18.12
C VAL A 46 -10.32 2.74 17.05
N MET A 47 -10.32 2.36 15.77
CA MET A 47 -10.69 3.25 14.68
C MET A 47 -12.10 3.81 14.87
N LEU A 48 -13.06 2.95 15.22
CA LEU A 48 -14.43 3.36 15.49
C LEU A 48 -14.51 4.34 16.67
N LEU A 49 -13.81 4.05 17.78
CA LEU A 49 -13.77 4.91 18.96
C LEU A 49 -13.09 6.26 18.68
N ALA A 50 -12.10 6.30 17.78
CA ALA A 50 -11.41 7.50 17.35
C ALA A 50 -12.16 8.29 16.25
N GLY A 51 -13.30 7.79 15.76
CA GLY A 51 -14.08 8.41 14.70
C GLY A 51 -13.51 8.24 13.28
N PHE A 52 -12.64 7.26 13.06
CA PHE A 52 -12.07 6.95 11.76
C PHE A 52 -13.01 6.03 10.97
N SER A 53 -13.03 6.22 9.64
CA SER A 53 -13.83 5.41 8.73
C SER A 53 -13.01 4.31 8.07
N ILE A 54 -13.71 3.30 7.53
CA ILE A 54 -13.11 2.31 6.63
C ILE A 54 -13.04 2.94 5.24
N ASN A 55 -11.83 3.28 4.81
CA ASN A 55 -11.56 3.89 3.51
C ASN A 55 -10.33 3.22 2.89
N VAL A 56 -9.97 3.61 1.66
CA VAL A 56 -8.84 2.98 0.94
C VAL A 56 -7.52 3.18 1.68
N LEU A 57 -7.30 4.36 2.31
CA LEU A 57 -6.07 4.67 3.04
C LEU A 57 -5.95 3.84 4.32
N THR A 58 -7.02 3.73 5.11
CA THR A 58 -6.99 2.88 6.32
C THR A 58 -6.88 1.40 5.97
N MET A 59 -7.52 0.95 4.89
CA MET A 59 -7.35 -0.42 4.41
C MET A 59 -5.93 -0.71 3.91
N PHE A 60 -5.27 0.23 3.21
CA PHE A 60 -3.86 0.07 2.86
C PHE A 60 -2.96 0.02 4.09
N GLY A 61 -3.23 0.85 5.11
CA GLY A 61 -2.56 0.75 6.40
C GLY A 61 -2.68 -0.64 7.03
N MET A 62 -3.86 -1.27 6.97
CA MET A 62 -4.06 -2.63 7.46
C MET A 62 -3.31 -3.70 6.64
N VAL A 63 -3.30 -3.58 5.31
CA VAL A 63 -2.55 -4.51 4.44
C VAL A 63 -1.05 -4.45 4.73
N LEU A 64 -0.49 -3.25 4.91
CA LEU A 64 0.90 -3.07 5.31
C LEU A 64 1.17 -3.63 6.71
N ALA A 65 0.21 -3.45 7.63
CA ALA A 65 0.34 -3.93 8.99
C ALA A 65 0.34 -5.46 9.09
N ILE A 66 -0.28 -6.21 8.16
CA ILE A 66 -0.34 -7.69 8.25
C ILE A 66 1.03 -8.33 8.43
N GLY A 67 2.02 -7.92 7.64
CA GLY A 67 3.38 -8.46 7.76
C GLY A 67 3.98 -8.19 9.14
N ILE A 68 3.78 -6.98 9.64
CA ILE A 68 4.32 -6.53 10.93
C ILE A 68 3.59 -7.20 12.11
N ILE A 69 2.28 -7.39 12.02
CA ILE A 69 1.44 -8.00 13.07
C ILE A 69 1.80 -9.47 13.27
N VAL A 70 2.14 -10.19 12.20
CA VAL A 70 2.50 -11.60 12.36
C VAL A 70 3.89 -11.77 12.95
N ASP A 71 4.81 -10.83 12.74
CA ASP A 71 6.22 -10.94 13.16
C ASP A 71 6.36 -11.22 14.66
N ASP A 72 5.61 -10.52 15.53
CA ASP A 72 5.68 -10.74 16.98
C ASP A 72 5.26 -12.16 17.36
N ALA A 73 4.18 -12.66 16.76
CA ALA A 73 3.69 -14.01 17.01
C ALA A 73 4.63 -15.07 16.42
N ILE A 74 5.27 -14.79 15.28
CA ILE A 74 6.25 -15.66 14.64
C ILE A 74 7.47 -15.83 15.55
N VAL A 75 8.03 -14.73 16.07
CA VAL A 75 9.20 -14.75 16.97
C VAL A 75 8.91 -15.61 18.21
N VAL A 76 7.70 -15.53 18.76
CA VAL A 76 7.29 -16.37 19.89
C VAL A 76 7.25 -17.85 19.50
N VAL A 77 6.55 -18.19 18.41
CA VAL A 77 6.36 -19.58 17.98
C VAL A 77 7.69 -20.22 17.57
N GLU A 78 8.54 -19.50 16.84
CA GLU A 78 9.87 -19.95 16.44
C GLU A 78 10.76 -20.18 17.66
N ASN A 79 10.73 -19.28 18.65
CA ASN A 79 11.53 -19.45 19.85
C ASN A 79 11.09 -20.66 20.69
N VAL A 80 9.77 -20.89 20.81
CA VAL A 80 9.24 -22.09 21.48
C VAL A 80 9.64 -23.35 20.72
N GLU A 81 9.55 -23.36 19.39
CA GLU A 81 9.97 -24.49 18.55
C GLU A 81 11.45 -24.80 18.75
N ARG A 82 12.31 -23.79 18.70
CA ARG A 82 13.76 -23.93 18.93
C ARG A 82 14.04 -24.59 20.28
N ILE A 83 13.47 -24.07 21.38
CA ILE A 83 13.70 -24.59 22.74
C ILE A 83 13.16 -26.02 22.89
N MET A 84 12.00 -26.33 22.33
CA MET A 84 11.48 -27.70 22.32
C MET A 84 12.41 -28.65 21.55
N ALA A 85 12.94 -28.22 20.40
CA ALA A 85 13.78 -29.03 19.54
C ALA A 85 15.20 -29.23 20.12
N THR A 86 15.78 -28.22 20.77
CA THR A 86 17.16 -28.28 21.30
C THR A 86 17.23 -28.84 22.71
N GLU A 87 16.27 -28.51 23.58
CA GLU A 87 16.31 -28.88 25.00
C GLU A 87 15.32 -29.98 25.37
N GLY A 88 14.40 -30.36 24.47
CA GLY A 88 13.44 -31.44 24.70
C GLY A 88 12.41 -31.13 25.80
N LEU A 89 12.14 -29.85 26.07
CA LEU A 89 11.20 -29.43 27.10
C LEU A 89 9.74 -29.62 26.66
N SER A 90 8.84 -29.76 27.64
CA SER A 90 7.40 -29.75 27.37
C SER A 90 6.96 -28.41 26.77
N PRO A 91 5.89 -28.35 25.94
CA PRO A 91 5.42 -27.10 25.34
C PRO A 91 5.18 -25.98 26.36
N LYS A 92 4.68 -26.33 27.56
CA LYS A 92 4.46 -25.38 28.65
C LYS A 92 5.76 -24.80 29.19
N ASP A 93 6.74 -25.65 29.48
CA ASP A 93 8.03 -25.23 30.04
C ASP A 93 8.88 -24.49 29.02
N ALA A 94 8.87 -24.96 27.77
CA ALA A 94 9.51 -24.31 26.63
C ALA A 94 8.93 -22.90 26.41
N THR A 95 7.61 -22.74 26.48
CA THR A 95 6.95 -21.43 26.34
C THR A 95 7.36 -20.48 27.48
N SER A 96 7.37 -20.97 28.73
CA SER A 96 7.80 -20.16 29.88
C SER A 96 9.25 -19.69 29.74
N LYS A 97 10.14 -20.57 29.28
CA LYS A 97 11.54 -20.22 29.01
C LYS A 97 11.66 -19.25 27.84
N ALA A 98 10.95 -19.50 26.73
CA ALA A 98 10.95 -18.64 25.55
C ALA A 98 10.57 -17.21 25.90
N MET A 99 9.49 -17.01 26.66
CA MET A 99 9.01 -15.68 27.04
C MET A 99 10.04 -14.90 27.87
N LYS A 100 10.85 -15.56 28.70
CA LYS A 100 11.93 -14.89 29.44
C LYS A 100 13.04 -14.36 28.53
N GLU A 101 13.23 -14.95 27.35
CA GLU A 101 14.23 -14.51 26.37
C GLU A 101 13.71 -13.39 25.45
N ILE A 102 12.45 -13.47 25.02
CA ILE A 102 11.92 -12.62 23.92
C ILE A 102 11.02 -11.46 24.35
N THR A 103 10.56 -11.42 25.61
CA THR A 103 9.67 -10.31 26.05
C THR A 103 10.33 -8.95 25.83
N SER A 104 11.62 -8.80 26.17
CA SER A 104 12.34 -7.53 25.99
C SER A 104 12.53 -7.15 24.52
N PRO A 105 12.97 -8.05 23.62
CA PRO A 105 12.97 -7.80 22.18
C PRO A 105 11.61 -7.38 21.60
N ILE A 106 10.52 -8.07 21.96
CA ILE A 106 9.18 -7.78 21.43
C ILE A 106 8.78 -6.35 21.81
N ILE A 107 8.87 -5.98 23.09
CA ILE A 107 8.55 -4.62 23.55
C ILE A 107 9.43 -3.58 22.84
N GLY A 108 10.72 -3.87 22.64
CA GLY A 108 11.64 -2.99 21.92
C GLY A 108 11.23 -2.75 20.47
N ILE A 109 10.92 -3.81 19.73
CA ILE A 109 10.48 -3.73 18.33
C ILE A 109 9.17 -2.95 18.22
N THR A 110 8.19 -3.28 19.07
CA THR A 110 6.89 -2.59 19.10
C THR A 110 7.05 -1.09 19.35
N LEU A 111 7.87 -0.69 20.33
CA LEU A 111 8.08 0.72 20.67
C LEU A 111 8.81 1.47 19.56
N VAL A 112 9.84 0.87 18.95
CA VAL A 112 10.56 1.49 17.83
C VAL A 112 9.62 1.70 16.64
N LEU A 113 8.83 0.69 16.28
CA LEU A 113 7.88 0.81 15.18
C LEU A 113 6.80 1.87 15.48
N ALA A 114 6.21 1.84 16.68
CA ALA A 114 5.22 2.84 17.08
C ALA A 114 5.81 4.27 17.05
N ALA A 115 7.06 4.44 17.49
CA ALA A 115 7.75 5.73 17.51
C ALA A 115 8.04 6.30 16.11
N VAL A 116 8.21 5.46 15.08
CA VAL A 116 8.40 5.92 13.69
C VAL A 116 7.10 6.50 13.11
N PHE A 117 5.95 5.93 13.43
CA PHE A 117 4.66 6.37 12.87
C PHE A 117 4.07 7.58 13.58
N LEU A 118 4.33 7.76 14.87
CA LEU A 118 3.69 8.79 15.68
C LEU A 118 3.98 10.24 15.20
N PRO A 119 5.21 10.63 14.82
CA PRO A 119 5.49 11.97 14.32
C PRO A 119 4.71 12.34 13.05
N MET A 120 4.43 11.35 12.19
CA MET A 120 3.72 11.60 10.93
C MET A 120 2.26 12.03 11.15
N ALA A 121 1.64 11.66 12.27
CA ALA A 121 0.28 12.12 12.60
C ALA A 121 0.20 13.63 12.90
N PHE A 122 1.32 14.27 13.23
CA PHE A 122 1.39 15.70 13.52
C PHE A 122 1.71 16.56 12.29
N ALA A 123 1.86 15.95 11.11
CA ALA A 123 2.03 16.69 9.87
C ALA A 123 0.80 17.56 9.58
N SER A 124 1.05 18.75 9.01
CA SER A 124 0.02 19.73 8.66
C SER A 124 -0.44 19.59 7.20
N GLY A 125 -1.56 20.25 6.85
CA GLY A 125 -2.11 20.27 5.50
C GLY A 125 -2.75 18.95 5.06
N SER A 126 -3.05 18.83 3.76
CA SER A 126 -3.75 17.67 3.20
C SER A 126 -2.96 16.36 3.37
N VAL A 127 -1.63 16.42 3.28
CA VAL A 127 -0.74 15.27 3.54
C VAL A 127 -0.89 14.77 4.97
N GLY A 128 -1.04 15.67 5.94
CA GLY A 128 -1.24 15.32 7.34
C GLY A 128 -2.49 14.49 7.59
N VAL A 129 -3.57 14.75 6.86
CA VAL A 129 -4.80 13.96 6.96
C VAL A 129 -4.56 12.53 6.48
N ILE A 130 -3.82 12.34 5.37
CA ILE A 130 -3.46 11.02 4.85
C ILE A 130 -2.57 10.29 5.85
N TYR A 131 -1.53 10.95 6.38
CA TYR A 131 -0.63 10.34 7.36
C TYR A 131 -1.35 9.94 8.65
N LYS A 132 -2.32 10.72 9.14
CA LYS A 132 -3.12 10.32 10.30
C LYS A 132 -3.85 9.00 10.10
N GLN A 133 -4.40 8.75 8.90
CA GLN A 133 -5.07 7.47 8.58
C GLN A 133 -4.09 6.29 8.66
N PHE A 134 -2.88 6.45 8.09
CA PHE A 134 -1.84 5.43 8.15
C PHE A 134 -1.28 5.23 9.57
N THR A 135 -0.91 6.31 10.25
CA THR A 135 -0.34 6.27 11.60
C THR A 135 -1.27 5.58 12.58
N LEU A 136 -2.54 5.99 12.65
CA LEU A 136 -3.47 5.40 13.62
C LEU A 136 -3.66 3.90 13.34
N THR A 137 -3.90 3.54 12.09
CA THR A 137 -4.13 2.14 11.70
C THR A 137 -2.92 1.27 12.03
N MET A 138 -1.71 1.71 11.66
CA MET A 138 -0.50 0.91 11.84
C MET A 138 -0.06 0.87 13.30
N SER A 139 0.03 2.01 13.99
CA SER A 139 0.45 2.06 15.39
C SER A 139 -0.46 1.22 16.29
N VAL A 140 -1.78 1.33 16.12
CA VAL A 140 -2.73 0.55 16.91
C VAL A 140 -2.62 -0.94 16.60
N SER A 141 -2.51 -1.31 15.33
CA SER A 141 -2.36 -2.72 14.94
C SER A 141 -1.10 -3.35 15.52
N ILE A 142 0.01 -2.61 15.51
CA ILE A 142 1.29 -3.06 16.08
C ILE A 142 1.19 -3.20 17.61
N LEU A 143 0.51 -2.28 18.29
CA LEU A 143 0.27 -2.38 19.73
C LEU A 143 -0.62 -3.58 20.10
N PHE A 144 -1.69 -3.83 19.35
CA PHE A 144 -2.52 -5.01 19.54
C PHE A 144 -1.78 -6.31 19.23
N SER A 145 -0.97 -6.32 18.17
CA SER A 145 -0.07 -7.43 17.83
C SER A 145 0.80 -7.81 19.02
N ALA A 146 1.53 -6.84 19.57
CA ALA A 146 2.43 -7.06 20.70
C ALA A 146 1.68 -7.55 21.93
N LEU A 147 0.53 -6.96 22.25
CA LEU A 147 -0.32 -7.40 23.35
C LEU A 147 -0.76 -8.86 23.17
N LEU A 148 -1.20 -9.25 21.97
CA LEU A 148 -1.60 -10.61 21.67
C LEU A 148 -0.40 -11.57 21.65
N ALA A 149 0.77 -11.13 21.21
CA ALA A 149 2.00 -11.91 21.23
C ALA A 149 2.49 -12.21 22.66
N LEU A 150 2.23 -11.31 23.61
CA LEU A 150 2.58 -11.52 25.02
C LEU A 150 1.51 -12.30 25.81
N ILE A 151 0.24 -12.24 25.40
CA ILE A 151 -0.88 -12.84 26.14
C ILE A 151 -1.42 -14.11 25.47
N LEU A 152 -1.87 -14.00 24.22
CA LEU A 152 -2.59 -15.05 23.52
C LEU A 152 -1.64 -16.07 22.90
N THR A 153 -0.59 -15.63 22.23
CA THR A 153 0.37 -16.52 21.56
C THR A 153 1.03 -17.53 22.50
N PRO A 154 1.50 -17.15 23.71
CA PRO A 154 2.10 -18.12 24.64
C PRO A 154 1.06 -19.11 25.16
N ALA A 155 -0.18 -18.67 25.39
CA ALA A 155 -1.27 -19.56 25.80
C ALA A 155 -1.59 -20.59 24.70
N LEU A 156 -1.61 -20.18 23.43
CA LEU A 156 -1.80 -21.07 22.28
C LEU A 156 -0.61 -22.03 22.10
N CYS A 157 0.62 -21.53 22.26
CA CYS A 157 1.82 -22.37 22.20
C CYS A 157 1.79 -23.49 23.25
N ALA A 158 1.45 -23.16 24.51
CA ALA A 158 1.43 -24.13 25.59
C ALA A 158 0.29 -25.17 25.48
N THR A 159 -0.80 -24.86 24.74
CA THR A 159 -2.01 -25.72 24.67
C THR A 159 -2.13 -26.51 23.37
N ILE A 160 -1.70 -25.94 22.24
CA ILE A 160 -1.93 -26.52 20.90
C ILE A 160 -0.69 -27.28 20.40
N LEU A 161 0.51 -26.85 20.80
CA LEU A 161 1.75 -27.49 20.36
C LEU A 161 1.93 -28.86 21.01
N LYS A 162 2.46 -29.79 20.23
CA LYS A 162 2.84 -31.11 20.70
C LYS A 162 4.35 -31.12 20.98
N PRO A 163 4.81 -31.89 21.98
CA PRO A 163 6.23 -32.13 22.18
C PRO A 163 6.88 -32.63 20.88
N ILE A 164 8.07 -32.12 20.58
CA ILE A 164 8.86 -32.58 19.44
C ILE A 164 9.71 -33.74 19.92
N ASP A 165 9.32 -34.97 19.58
CA ASP A 165 10.14 -36.14 19.87
C ASP A 165 11.37 -36.13 18.94
N GLY A 166 12.56 -36.13 19.55
CA GLY A 166 13.84 -36.07 18.87
C GLY A 166 13.95 -37.11 17.75
N HIS A 167 14.44 -36.67 16.59
CA HIS A 167 14.67 -37.47 15.40
C HIS A 167 13.45 -37.99 14.63
N HIS A 168 12.46 -37.15 14.38
CA HIS A 168 11.75 -37.29 13.11
C HIS A 168 12.74 -36.93 12.00
N GLN A 169 13.42 -37.92 11.42
CA GLN A 169 14.11 -37.77 10.14
C GLN A 169 13.05 -37.32 9.13
N LYS A 170 12.89 -36.00 8.98
CA LYS A 170 11.98 -35.42 8.00
C LYS A 170 12.35 -36.01 6.64
N LYS A 171 11.37 -36.47 5.88
CA LYS A 171 11.53 -37.02 4.52
C LYS A 171 10.82 -36.10 3.53
N GLY A 172 11.34 -36.02 2.30
CA GLY A 172 10.74 -35.23 1.23
C GLY A 172 11.27 -33.80 1.13
N PHE A 173 10.48 -32.93 0.49
CA PHE A 173 10.85 -31.54 0.17
C PHE A 173 11.32 -30.73 1.38
N PHE A 174 10.62 -30.86 2.50
CA PHE A 174 10.92 -30.14 3.74
C PHE A 174 12.29 -30.52 4.35
N ALA A 175 12.71 -31.77 4.21
CA ALA A 175 14.03 -32.19 4.65
C ALA A 175 15.16 -31.62 3.79
N TRP A 176 14.91 -31.44 2.49
CA TRP A 176 15.82 -30.75 1.59
C TRP A 176 15.89 -29.25 1.90
N PHE A 177 14.74 -28.63 2.23
CA PHE A 177 14.67 -27.23 2.63
C PHE A 177 15.49 -26.98 3.90
N ASP A 178 15.26 -27.74 4.97
CA ASP A 178 16.01 -27.62 6.23
C ASP A 178 17.52 -27.76 6.02
N ARG A 179 17.97 -28.79 5.28
CA ARG A 179 19.41 -29.00 4.99
C ARG A 179 20.00 -27.87 4.17
N SER A 180 19.23 -27.32 3.23
CA SER A 180 19.67 -26.21 2.39
C SER A 180 19.75 -24.92 3.19
N PHE A 181 18.76 -24.68 4.06
CA PHE A 181 18.71 -23.54 4.97
C PHE A 181 19.88 -23.58 5.96
N ASP A 182 20.16 -24.72 6.59
CA ASP A 182 21.34 -24.90 7.45
C ASP A 182 22.66 -24.60 6.73
N LYS A 183 22.77 -24.99 5.46
CA LYS A 183 23.94 -24.69 4.62
C LYS A 183 24.07 -23.19 4.35
N VAL A 184 22.95 -22.49 4.17
CA VAL A 184 22.91 -21.03 4.01
C VAL A 184 23.31 -20.35 5.31
N THR A 185 22.74 -20.75 6.45
CA THR A 185 23.05 -20.20 7.78
C THR A 185 24.53 -20.33 8.10
N LYS A 186 25.13 -21.52 7.90
CA LYS A 186 26.58 -21.73 8.11
C LYS A 186 27.44 -20.88 7.18
N LYS A 187 27.06 -20.73 5.91
CA LYS A 187 27.77 -19.86 4.96
C LYS A 187 27.67 -18.38 5.38
N TYR A 188 26.49 -17.95 5.82
CA TYR A 188 26.25 -16.61 6.31
C TYR A 188 27.12 -16.31 7.54
N GLU A 189 27.15 -17.23 8.52
CA GLU A 189 28.00 -17.11 9.72
C GLU A 189 29.49 -16.98 9.37
N LEU A 190 30.00 -17.85 8.49
CA LEU A 190 31.39 -17.80 8.02
C LEU A 190 31.71 -16.48 7.29
N MET A 191 30.78 -15.98 6.49
CA MET A 191 30.92 -14.70 5.79
C MET A 191 30.92 -13.53 6.78
N LEU A 192 30.02 -13.54 7.76
CA LEU A 192 29.94 -12.53 8.81
C LEU A 192 31.25 -12.46 9.61
N LEU A 193 31.79 -13.61 10.02
CA LEU A 193 33.08 -13.70 10.72
C LEU A 193 34.26 -13.15 9.90
N LYS A 194 34.18 -13.15 8.58
CA LYS A 194 35.17 -12.53 7.70
C LYS A 194 34.97 -11.02 7.60
N ILE A 195 33.73 -10.56 7.51
CA ILE A 195 33.34 -9.14 7.39
C ILE A 195 33.73 -8.37 8.65
N ILE A 196 33.47 -8.91 9.84
CA ILE A 196 33.81 -8.25 11.11
C ILE A 196 35.31 -8.00 11.30
N LYS A 197 36.17 -8.78 10.64
CA LYS A 197 37.64 -8.57 10.66
C LYS A 197 38.08 -7.43 9.74
N HIS A 198 37.23 -7.03 8.81
CA HIS A 198 37.49 -6.01 7.80
C HIS A 198 36.56 -4.81 7.99
N THR A 199 36.47 -4.29 9.22
CA THR A 199 35.55 -3.19 9.57
C THR A 199 35.81 -1.93 8.75
N VAL A 200 37.08 -1.55 8.53
CA VAL A 200 37.43 -0.32 7.78
C VAL A 200 36.89 -0.31 6.35
N PRO A 201 37.16 -1.32 5.49
CA PRO A 201 36.59 -1.33 4.14
C PRO A 201 35.06 -1.48 4.14
N MET A 202 34.47 -2.15 5.15
CA MET A 202 33.01 -2.20 5.28
C MET A 202 32.40 -0.84 5.62
N MET A 203 33.07 -0.03 6.43
CA MET A 203 32.66 1.35 6.69
C MET A 203 32.75 2.23 5.43
N VAL A 204 33.76 2.01 4.57
CA VAL A 204 33.83 2.71 3.28
C VAL A 204 32.63 2.33 2.40
N ILE A 205 32.28 1.04 2.32
CA ILE A 205 31.09 0.59 1.58
C ILE A 205 29.81 1.23 2.14
N PHE A 206 29.67 1.28 3.47
CA PHE A 206 28.55 1.95 4.12
C PHE A 206 28.44 3.44 3.73
N LEU A 207 29.56 4.17 3.72
CA LEU A 207 29.59 5.57 3.29
C LEU A 207 29.22 5.73 1.81
N VAL A 208 29.68 4.81 0.95
CA VAL A 208 29.32 4.81 -0.48
C VAL A 208 27.81 4.58 -0.66
N ILE A 209 27.21 3.60 0.02
CA ILE A 209 25.77 3.33 -0.04
C ILE A 209 24.98 4.55 0.47
N THR A 210 25.43 5.17 1.57
CA THR A 210 24.81 6.38 2.11
C THR A 210 24.90 7.55 1.13
N GLY A 211 26.05 7.72 0.45
CA GLY A 211 26.21 8.72 -0.60
C GLY A 211 25.29 8.49 -1.80
N ILE A 212 25.15 7.24 -2.26
CA ILE A 212 24.26 6.87 -3.37
C ILE A 212 22.80 7.10 -3.00
N THR A 213 22.36 6.70 -1.80
CA THR A 213 20.98 6.91 -1.35
C THR A 213 20.64 8.39 -1.20
N PHE A 214 21.57 9.20 -0.67
CA PHE A 214 21.40 10.65 -0.60
C PHE A 214 21.30 11.30 -1.99
N ALA A 215 22.18 10.91 -2.92
CA ALA A 215 22.09 11.37 -4.31
C ALA A 215 20.78 10.94 -4.97
N GLY A 216 20.37 9.67 -4.77
CA GLY A 216 19.12 9.12 -5.27
C GLY A 216 17.92 9.94 -4.79
N MET A 217 17.82 10.23 -3.49
CA MET A 217 16.74 11.05 -2.93
C MET A 217 16.70 12.47 -3.53
N LYS A 218 17.85 13.05 -3.87
CA LYS A 218 17.93 14.40 -4.46
C LYS A 218 17.52 14.43 -5.94
N TYR A 219 17.86 13.40 -6.70
CA TYR A 219 17.63 13.37 -8.15
C TYR A 219 16.36 12.62 -8.56
N TRP A 220 15.69 11.94 -7.64
CA TRP A 220 14.46 11.21 -7.95
C TRP A 220 13.29 12.18 -8.18
N PRO A 221 12.52 12.03 -9.28
CA PRO A 221 11.34 12.84 -9.52
C PRO A 221 10.32 12.71 -8.38
N THR A 222 9.76 13.83 -7.96
CA THR A 222 8.74 13.86 -6.90
C THR A 222 7.35 14.00 -7.49
N ALA A 223 6.38 13.35 -6.87
CA ALA A 223 4.96 13.46 -7.19
C ALA A 223 4.15 13.42 -5.90
N PHE A 224 2.97 14.05 -5.90
CA PHE A 224 2.09 14.06 -4.73
C PHE A 224 1.35 12.72 -4.57
N MET A 225 0.68 12.29 -5.64
CA MET A 225 -0.03 11.01 -5.74
C MET A 225 0.04 10.49 -7.18
N PRO A 226 0.01 9.17 -7.39
CA PRO A 226 -0.08 8.58 -8.72
C PRO A 226 -1.45 8.87 -9.35
N GLU A 227 -1.48 8.96 -10.67
CA GLU A 227 -2.74 9.05 -11.40
C GLU A 227 -3.43 7.68 -11.51
N GLU A 228 -4.70 7.61 -11.16
CA GLU A 228 -5.49 6.38 -11.19
C GLU A 228 -6.58 6.43 -12.27
N ASP A 229 -6.81 5.31 -12.97
CA ASP A 229 -7.94 5.14 -13.87
C ASP A 229 -9.22 4.94 -13.04
N GLN A 230 -10.00 6.02 -12.89
CA GLN A 230 -11.27 6.01 -12.17
C GLN A 230 -12.45 5.51 -13.01
N GLY A 231 -12.23 5.07 -14.27
CA GLY A 231 -13.30 4.61 -15.16
C GLY A 231 -14.14 5.74 -15.77
N TRP A 232 -13.70 6.98 -15.67
CA TRP A 232 -14.29 8.13 -16.35
C TRP A 232 -13.22 9.19 -16.56
N PHE A 233 -13.45 10.10 -17.50
CA PHE A 233 -12.65 11.30 -17.65
C PHE A 233 -13.51 12.49 -18.06
N MET A 234 -12.93 13.68 -17.96
CA MET A 234 -13.62 14.93 -18.25
C MET A 234 -12.92 15.71 -19.35
N THR A 235 -13.72 16.29 -20.23
CA THR A 235 -13.29 17.16 -21.31
C THR A 235 -13.88 18.55 -21.10
N SER A 236 -13.03 19.56 -20.97
CA SER A 236 -13.48 20.96 -20.90
C SER A 236 -13.26 21.65 -22.24
N PHE A 237 -14.29 22.29 -22.79
CA PHE A 237 -14.25 23.05 -24.04
C PHE A 237 -14.29 24.55 -23.75
N GLN A 238 -13.36 25.29 -24.37
CA GLN A 238 -13.32 26.74 -24.34
C GLN A 238 -13.10 27.26 -25.75
N LEU A 239 -14.11 27.91 -26.30
CA LEU A 239 -14.03 28.63 -27.57
C LEU A 239 -13.68 30.11 -27.32
N PRO A 240 -13.25 30.84 -28.37
CA PRO A 240 -13.12 32.29 -28.37
C PRO A 240 -14.33 33.02 -27.78
N SER A 241 -14.09 34.20 -27.21
CA SER A 241 -15.10 34.99 -26.48
C SER A 241 -16.32 35.40 -27.31
N ASP A 242 -16.20 35.41 -28.64
CA ASP A 242 -17.23 35.75 -29.61
C ASP A 242 -18.02 34.53 -30.13
N ALA A 243 -17.70 33.31 -29.68
CA ALA A 243 -18.39 32.10 -30.12
C ALA A 243 -19.80 31.97 -29.51
N THR A 244 -20.79 31.74 -30.37
CA THR A 244 -22.17 31.46 -29.96
C THR A 244 -22.31 30.02 -29.44
N ALA A 245 -23.39 29.77 -28.70
CA ALA A 245 -23.70 28.42 -28.19
C ALA A 245 -23.90 27.38 -29.31
N GLU A 246 -24.30 27.82 -30.50
CA GLU A 246 -24.42 26.96 -31.68
C GLU A 246 -23.05 26.48 -32.18
N ARG A 247 -22.06 27.38 -32.21
CA ARG A 247 -20.67 27.01 -32.56
C ARG A 247 -20.08 26.05 -31.53
N THR A 248 -20.30 26.30 -30.24
CA THR A 248 -19.90 25.38 -29.17
C THR A 248 -20.57 24.02 -29.33
N ARG A 249 -21.87 23.97 -29.67
CA ARG A 249 -22.61 22.72 -29.92
C ARG A 249 -22.00 21.92 -31.07
N ASN A 250 -21.59 22.57 -32.15
CA ASN A 250 -20.99 21.88 -33.29
C ASN A 250 -19.67 21.19 -32.92
N VAL A 251 -18.81 21.86 -32.13
CA VAL A 251 -17.56 21.28 -31.62
C VAL A 251 -17.83 20.08 -30.71
N VAL A 252 -18.80 20.21 -29.79
CA VAL A 252 -19.19 19.12 -28.88
C VAL A 252 -19.77 17.92 -29.64
N ASN A 253 -20.63 18.15 -30.64
CA ASN A 253 -21.19 17.08 -31.46
C ASN A 253 -20.10 16.32 -32.24
N GLN A 254 -19.09 17.01 -32.74
CA GLN A 254 -17.97 16.38 -33.42
C GLN A 254 -17.12 15.54 -32.45
N PHE A 255 -16.88 16.04 -31.24
CA PHE A 255 -16.28 15.25 -30.17
C PHE A 255 -17.08 13.98 -29.87
N GLU A 256 -18.41 14.11 -29.73
CA GLU A 256 -19.29 12.96 -29.50
C GLU A 256 -19.21 11.93 -30.63
N ASN A 257 -19.16 12.37 -31.88
CA ASN A 257 -18.99 11.48 -33.03
C ASN A 257 -17.66 10.72 -33.00
N ASN A 258 -16.55 11.38 -32.63
CA ASN A 258 -15.24 10.73 -32.49
C ASN A 258 -15.23 9.66 -31.38
N LEU A 259 -16.02 9.85 -30.32
CA LEU A 259 -16.14 8.89 -29.22
C LEU A 259 -17.13 7.76 -29.50
N LYS A 260 -18.09 7.97 -30.40
CA LYS A 260 -19.19 7.03 -30.68
C LYS A 260 -18.70 5.68 -31.19
N ASP A 261 -17.64 5.68 -31.98
CA ASP A 261 -17.06 4.46 -32.57
C ASP A 261 -16.11 3.73 -31.60
N ASN A 262 -15.81 4.32 -30.44
CA ASN A 262 -14.89 3.72 -29.48
C ASN A 262 -15.63 2.70 -28.58
N PRO A 263 -15.28 1.40 -28.65
CA PRO A 263 -15.99 0.37 -27.90
C PRO A 263 -15.74 0.46 -26.38
N ASP A 264 -14.73 1.19 -25.92
CA ASP A 264 -14.39 1.30 -24.49
C ASP A 264 -15.23 2.37 -23.76
N VAL A 265 -15.95 3.24 -24.50
CA VAL A 265 -16.81 4.30 -23.95
C VAL A 265 -18.20 3.72 -23.66
N LYS A 266 -18.71 3.98 -22.46
CA LYS A 266 -20.07 3.56 -22.05
C LYS A 266 -21.10 4.65 -22.30
N SER A 267 -20.78 5.88 -21.90
CA SER A 267 -21.67 7.02 -22.06
C SER A 267 -20.87 8.33 -22.06
N ASN A 268 -21.34 9.32 -22.80
CA ASN A 268 -20.81 10.67 -22.75
C ASN A 268 -21.96 11.65 -22.46
N THR A 269 -21.81 12.49 -21.45
CA THR A 269 -22.79 13.53 -21.10
C THR A 269 -22.14 14.89 -21.24
N ALA A 270 -22.65 15.72 -22.15
CA ALA A 270 -22.18 17.08 -22.34
C ALA A 270 -23.14 18.12 -21.73
N ILE A 271 -22.58 19.11 -21.04
CA ILE A 271 -23.27 20.28 -20.50
C ILE A 271 -22.75 21.50 -21.26
N LEU A 272 -23.62 22.12 -22.06
CA LEU A 272 -23.31 23.34 -22.81
C LEU A 272 -23.65 24.57 -21.96
N GLY A 273 -22.86 25.65 -22.11
CA GLY A 273 -23.11 26.90 -21.43
C GLY A 273 -22.46 27.03 -20.04
N TRP A 274 -21.84 25.95 -19.56
CA TRP A 274 -21.21 25.88 -18.24
C TRP A 274 -19.94 25.03 -18.27
N GLY A 275 -18.93 25.46 -17.51
CA GLY A 275 -17.71 24.71 -17.25
C GLY A 275 -17.05 25.15 -15.93
N PHE A 276 -16.01 24.46 -15.52
CA PHE A 276 -15.33 24.74 -14.24
C PHE A 276 -14.54 26.06 -14.22
N SER A 277 -14.25 26.63 -15.39
CA SER A 277 -13.60 27.94 -15.54
C SER A 277 -14.59 29.12 -15.64
N GLY A 278 -15.90 28.86 -15.77
CA GLY A 278 -16.92 29.90 -15.92
C GLY A 278 -18.18 29.42 -16.65
N ALA A 279 -19.17 30.32 -16.77
CA ALA A 279 -20.40 30.10 -17.53
C ALA A 279 -20.51 31.11 -18.68
N GLY A 280 -20.96 30.66 -19.85
CA GLY A 280 -20.95 31.47 -21.07
C GLY A 280 -21.32 30.65 -22.31
N GLN A 281 -21.65 31.31 -23.41
CA GLN A 281 -22.05 30.62 -24.64
C GLN A 281 -20.89 29.86 -25.31
N ASN A 282 -19.66 30.28 -25.05
CA ASN A 282 -18.42 29.73 -25.60
C ASN A 282 -17.78 28.63 -24.73
N VAL A 283 -18.49 28.11 -23.72
CA VAL A 283 -17.98 27.05 -22.83
C VAL A 283 -18.89 25.83 -22.81
N ALA A 284 -18.27 24.66 -22.65
CA ALA A 284 -18.95 23.41 -22.39
C ALA A 284 -18.06 22.45 -21.60
N VAL A 285 -18.66 21.46 -20.93
CA VAL A 285 -17.95 20.35 -20.28
C VAL A 285 -18.61 19.03 -20.66
N ALA A 286 -17.81 18.01 -20.95
CA ALA A 286 -18.30 16.65 -21.18
C ALA A 286 -17.70 15.68 -20.15
N PHE A 287 -18.57 14.85 -19.59
CA PHE A 287 -18.22 13.75 -18.70
C PHE A 287 -18.34 12.44 -19.48
N THR A 288 -17.20 11.82 -19.76
CA THR A 288 -17.13 10.55 -20.47
C THR A 288 -16.93 9.42 -19.47
N THR A 289 -17.93 8.55 -19.34
CA THR A 289 -17.86 7.34 -18.52
C THR A 289 -17.42 6.16 -19.38
N LEU A 290 -16.43 5.43 -18.89
CA LEU A 290 -15.87 4.26 -19.54
C LEU A 290 -16.59 2.98 -19.08
N LYS A 291 -16.42 1.90 -19.84
CA LYS A 291 -16.84 0.56 -19.41
C LYS A 291 -16.02 0.07 -18.21
N ASP A 292 -16.42 -1.05 -17.61
CA ASP A 292 -15.63 -1.67 -16.54
C ASP A 292 -14.22 -2.00 -17.07
N PHE A 293 -13.22 -1.97 -16.18
CA PHE A 293 -11.84 -2.31 -16.50
C PHE A 293 -11.71 -3.70 -17.13
N LYS A 294 -12.56 -4.66 -16.75
CA LYS A 294 -12.55 -6.02 -17.33
C LYS A 294 -13.00 -6.08 -18.79
N GLU A 295 -13.78 -5.10 -19.24
CA GLU A 295 -14.39 -5.06 -20.58
C GLU A 295 -13.65 -4.13 -21.54
N ARG A 296 -12.61 -3.43 -21.06
CA ARG A 296 -11.85 -2.45 -21.83
C ARG A 296 -10.51 -2.96 -22.31
N THR A 297 -10.11 -2.47 -23.48
CA THR A 297 -8.77 -2.72 -24.04
C THR A 297 -7.80 -1.58 -23.77
N SER A 298 -8.29 -0.34 -23.68
CA SER A 298 -7.47 0.85 -23.43
C SER A 298 -7.77 1.48 -22.05
N SER A 299 -6.71 1.99 -21.42
CA SER A 299 -6.82 2.74 -20.17
C SER A 299 -7.36 4.15 -20.42
N ALA A 300 -7.93 4.77 -19.38
CA ALA A 300 -8.39 6.16 -19.45
C ALA A 300 -7.28 7.13 -19.91
N SER A 301 -6.06 6.97 -19.39
CA SER A 301 -4.90 7.82 -19.74
C SER A 301 -4.51 7.74 -21.22
N LYS A 302 -4.59 6.54 -21.82
CA LYS A 302 -4.35 6.39 -23.25
C LYS A 302 -5.46 7.06 -24.06
N MET A 303 -6.72 6.85 -23.66
CA MET A 303 -7.87 7.42 -24.35
C MET A 303 -7.86 8.96 -24.30
N THR A 304 -7.49 9.57 -23.17
CA THR A 304 -7.34 11.02 -23.07
C THR A 304 -6.22 11.54 -23.97
N SER A 305 -5.12 10.79 -24.15
CA SER A 305 -4.04 11.14 -25.09
C SER A 305 -4.49 11.08 -26.55
N ASP A 306 -5.25 10.06 -26.94
CA ASP A 306 -5.74 9.89 -28.31
C ASP A 306 -6.76 10.99 -28.67
N VAL A 307 -7.64 11.31 -27.73
CA VAL A 307 -8.61 12.41 -27.87
C VAL A 307 -7.90 13.77 -27.91
N ASN A 308 -6.87 14.00 -27.08
CA ASN A 308 -6.05 15.21 -27.15
C ASN A 308 -5.42 15.41 -28.52
N SER A 309 -4.89 14.34 -29.10
CA SER A 309 -4.18 14.39 -30.39
C SER A 309 -5.16 14.67 -31.53
N SER A 310 -6.28 13.95 -31.59
CA SER A 310 -7.31 14.16 -32.62
C SER A 310 -7.95 15.54 -32.56
N MET A 311 -8.20 16.07 -31.37
CA MET A 311 -8.76 17.41 -31.19
C MET A 311 -7.71 18.50 -31.46
N GLY A 312 -6.44 18.29 -31.08
CA GLY A 312 -5.36 19.23 -31.36
C GLY A 312 -5.03 19.38 -32.85
N GLU A 313 -5.18 18.31 -33.63
CA GLU A 313 -4.98 18.34 -35.09
C GLU A 313 -6.20 18.90 -35.85
N GLN A 314 -7.42 18.59 -35.39
CA GLN A 314 -8.65 19.06 -36.05
C GLN A 314 -9.01 20.52 -35.74
N TYR A 315 -8.58 21.06 -34.60
CA TYR A 315 -8.95 22.41 -34.15
C TYR A 315 -7.71 23.32 -34.01
N GLY A 316 -7.55 24.26 -34.94
CA GLY A 316 -6.44 25.22 -34.96
C GLY A 316 -6.48 26.23 -33.81
N ARG A 317 -5.31 26.47 -33.19
CA ARG A 317 -4.82 27.63 -32.38
C ARG A 317 -5.74 28.44 -31.44
N GLY A 318 -7.00 28.10 -31.21
CA GLY A 318 -7.92 28.88 -30.34
C GLY A 318 -9.01 28.08 -29.64
N ASP A 319 -9.34 26.88 -30.13
CA ASP A 319 -10.34 25.99 -29.54
C ASP A 319 -9.61 24.86 -28.79
N HIS A 320 -9.27 25.09 -27.51
CA HIS A 320 -8.49 24.12 -26.73
C HIS A 320 -9.37 23.36 -25.75
N GLY A 321 -9.54 22.06 -26.03
CA GLY A 321 -10.00 21.09 -25.06
C GLY A 321 -8.87 20.75 -24.07
N ARG A 322 -9.06 20.95 -22.76
CA ARG A 322 -8.13 20.41 -21.74
C ARG A 322 -8.81 19.25 -21.01
N PHE A 323 -8.10 18.14 -20.89
CA PHE A 323 -8.61 16.88 -20.34
C PHE A 323 -7.80 16.54 -19.10
N THR A 324 -8.47 16.28 -17.99
CA THR A 324 -7.85 15.54 -16.89
C THR A 324 -8.95 14.91 -16.03
N THR A 325 -8.58 13.85 -15.32
CA THR A 325 -9.35 13.33 -14.18
C THR A 325 -8.77 13.89 -12.89
N PRO A 326 -9.58 14.48 -12.00
CA PRO A 326 -9.09 14.82 -10.66
C PRO A 326 -8.84 13.55 -9.83
N LEU A 327 -7.72 13.51 -9.11
CA LEU A 327 -7.37 12.38 -8.23
C LEU A 327 -8.19 12.37 -6.94
N LEU A 328 -8.39 13.55 -6.36
CA LEU A 328 -9.31 13.79 -5.25
C LEU A 328 -10.23 14.93 -5.67
N MET A 329 -11.52 14.64 -5.83
CA MET A 329 -12.50 15.62 -6.29
C MET A 329 -12.58 16.85 -5.38
N GLU A 330 -12.23 16.70 -4.11
CA GLU A 330 -12.21 17.77 -3.10
C GLU A 330 -10.96 18.67 -3.18
N LEU A 331 -9.87 18.20 -3.79
CA LEU A 331 -8.59 18.91 -3.80
C LEU A 331 -8.40 19.74 -5.07
N SER A 332 -8.86 19.23 -6.21
CA SER A 332 -8.74 19.89 -7.50
C SER A 332 -9.78 19.36 -8.47
N THR A 333 -10.17 20.19 -9.43
CA THR A 333 -10.99 19.80 -10.57
C THR A 333 -10.19 19.06 -11.65
N PHE A 334 -8.87 19.24 -11.67
CA PHE A 334 -7.98 18.71 -12.69
C PHE A 334 -6.68 18.11 -12.11
N SER A 335 -6.11 17.11 -12.76
CA SER A 335 -4.75 16.64 -12.44
C SER A 335 -3.69 17.64 -12.94
N GLY A 336 -2.58 17.77 -12.23
CA GLY A 336 -1.48 18.69 -12.56
C GLY A 336 -1.21 19.72 -11.48
N PHE A 337 -0.68 20.89 -11.88
CA PHE A 337 -0.34 21.99 -10.97
C PHE A 337 -1.25 23.19 -11.18
N SER A 338 -1.61 23.87 -10.08
CA SER A 338 -2.35 25.12 -10.11
C SER A 338 -1.43 26.29 -9.75
N LEU A 339 -1.36 27.29 -10.62
CA LEU A 339 -0.59 28.52 -10.42
C LEU A 339 -1.53 29.73 -10.55
N ARG A 340 -1.47 30.65 -9.59
CA ARG A 340 -2.19 31.93 -9.66
C ARG A 340 -1.18 33.05 -9.93
N LEU A 341 -1.18 33.59 -11.15
CA LEU A 341 -0.39 34.76 -11.49
C LEU A 341 -1.16 36.00 -11.00
N GLN A 342 -0.64 36.66 -9.96
CA GLN A 342 -1.23 37.86 -9.39
C GLN A 342 -0.39 39.07 -9.79
N THR A 343 -1.04 40.12 -10.31
CA THR A 343 -0.39 41.42 -10.43
C THR A 343 -0.28 42.03 -9.04
N VAL A 344 0.94 42.26 -8.57
CA VAL A 344 1.16 43.04 -7.34
C VAL A 344 0.83 44.50 -7.70
N LEU A 345 -0.38 44.93 -7.35
CA LEU A 345 -0.72 46.35 -7.33
C LEU A 345 0.02 46.97 -6.14
N THR A 346 1.25 47.43 -6.38
CA THR A 346 1.93 48.42 -5.53
C THR A 346 1.31 49.78 -5.70
#